data_AF-A0A1H0UFQ9-F1
#
_entry.id   AF-A0A1H0UFQ9-F1
#
_cell.length_a   1.000
_cell.length_b   1.000
_cell.length_c   1.000
_cell.angle_alpha   90.00
_cell.angle_beta   90.00
_cell.angle_gamma   90.00
#
_symmetry.space_group_name_H-M   'P 1'
#
loop_
_entity.id
_entity.type
_entity.pdbx_description
1 polymer ?
#
loop_
_entity_poly.entity_id
_entity_poly.type
_entity_poly.pdbx_seq_one_letter_code
_entity_poly.pdbx_strand_id
1 'polypeptide(L)'
;MMKEIEEQQLIEKYRQLSADGRIRINCQIDCELRIDRENAERRRQSQRKGIEAAQKAGVHYGRPKSDLLADWDVVYQQWKQREITAADAAKKLGISKATLYRMAKARTEKVRKL
;
A
#
# COMPACT_ATOMS: atom_id res chain seq x y z
N MET A 1 6.73 20.37 -24.20
CA MET A 1 6.90 21.10 -25.47
C MET A 1 7.26 20.19 -26.66
N MET A 2 8.46 19.60 -26.79
CA MET A 2 8.78 18.77 -27.97
C MET A 2 7.90 17.50 -28.10
N LYS A 3 7.63 16.79 -26.99
CA LYS A 3 6.74 15.61 -26.99
C LYS A 3 5.30 15.94 -27.39
N GLU A 4 4.77 17.04 -26.87
CA GLU A 4 3.41 17.48 -27.21
C GLU A 4 3.30 17.84 -28.69
N ILE A 5 4.35 18.44 -29.27
CA ILE A 5 4.41 18.75 -30.71
C ILE A 5 4.40 17.45 -31.54
N GLU A 6 5.15 16.43 -31.15
CA GLU A 6 5.14 15.12 -31.82
C GLU A 6 3.77 14.42 -31.73
N GLU A 7 3.12 14.48 -30.57
CA GLU A 7 1.79 13.89 -30.36
C GLU A 7 0.73 14.57 -31.24
N GLN A 8 0.75 15.90 -31.31
CA GLN A 8 -0.17 16.65 -32.18
C GLN A 8 0.06 16.32 -33.66
N GLN A 9 1.31 16.18 -34.09
CA GLN A 9 1.64 15.75 -35.46
C GLN A 9 1.13 14.33 -35.76
N LEU A 10 1.19 13.42 -34.79
CA LEU A 10 0.70 12.05 -34.95
C LEU A 10 -0.83 12.00 -35.05
N ILE A 11 -1.53 12.78 -34.22
CA ILE A 11 -2.99 12.90 -34.25
C ILE A 11 -3.46 13.42 -35.61
N GLU A 12 -2.77 14.44 -36.14
CA GLU A 12 -3.09 15.01 -37.44
C GLU A 12 -2.88 13.99 -38.57
N LYS A 13 -1.76 13.26 -38.55
CA LYS A 13 -1.52 12.15 -39.49
C LYS A 13 -2.60 11.07 -39.42
N TYR A 14 -3.06 10.70 -38.22
CA TYR A 14 -4.14 9.73 -38.04
C TYR A 14 -5.47 10.23 -38.64
N ARG A 15 -5.81 11.52 -38.46
CA ARG A 15 -7.03 12.12 -39.01
C ARG A 15 -7.04 12.09 -40.53
N GLN A 16 -5.88 12.30 -41.15
CA GLN A 16 -5.70 12.31 -42.61
C GLN A 16 -5.80 10.93 -43.28
N LEU A 17 -5.83 9.83 -42.51
CA LEU A 17 -5.98 8.48 -43.06
C LEU A 17 -7.36 8.24 -43.68
N SER A 18 -7.48 7.19 -44.49
CA SER A 18 -8.79 6.70 -44.93
C SER A 18 -9.59 6.13 -43.74
N ALA A 19 -10.91 5.99 -43.91
CA ALA A 19 -11.78 5.39 -42.89
C ALA A 19 -11.29 3.98 -42.49
N ASP A 20 -10.98 3.14 -43.48
CA ASP A 20 -10.46 1.79 -43.26
C ASP A 20 -9.11 1.79 -42.54
N GLY A 21 -8.23 2.75 -42.86
CA GLY A 21 -6.94 2.92 -42.19
C GLY A 21 -7.11 3.21 -40.69
N ARG A 22 -8.03 4.12 -40.34
CA ARG A 22 -8.35 4.44 -38.95
C ARG A 22 -8.98 3.26 -38.22
N ILE A 23 -9.90 2.54 -38.86
CA ILE A 23 -10.55 1.35 -38.28
C ILE A 23 -9.50 0.30 -37.92
N ARG A 24 -8.54 0.00 -38.83
CA ARG A 24 -7.47 -0.97 -38.53
C ARG A 24 -6.63 -0.57 -37.33
N ILE A 25 -6.23 0.70 -37.24
CA ILE A 25 -5.45 1.21 -36.10
C ILE A 25 -6.26 1.10 -34.81
N ASN A 26 -7.55 1.47 -34.83
CA ASN A 26 -8.41 1.36 -33.65
C ASN A 26 -8.56 -0.09 -33.21
N CYS A 27 -8.80 -1.01 -34.15
CA CYS A 27 -8.85 -2.43 -33.84
C CYS A 27 -7.54 -2.95 -33.23
N GLN A 28 -6.38 -2.48 -33.71
CA GLN A 28 -5.10 -2.84 -33.12
C GLN A 28 -4.99 -2.33 -31.68
N ILE A 29 -5.30 -1.05 -31.44
CA ILE A 29 -5.28 -0.44 -30.11
C ILE A 29 -6.19 -1.22 -29.15
N ASP A 30 -7.40 -1.55 -29.59
CA ASP A 30 -8.36 -2.31 -28.78
C ASP A 30 -7.84 -3.72 -28.44
N CYS A 31 -7.17 -4.37 -29.40
CA CYS A 31 -6.55 -5.68 -29.16
C CYS A 31 -5.44 -5.60 -28.10
N GLU A 32 -4.54 -4.63 -28.21
CA GLU A 32 -3.46 -4.44 -27.23
C GLU A 32 -4.01 -4.12 -25.84
N LEU A 33 -4.99 -3.21 -25.76
CA LEU A 33 -5.65 -2.87 -24.49
C LEU A 33 -6.34 -4.08 -23.85
N ARG A 34 -6.95 -4.96 -24.65
CA ARG A 34 -7.54 -6.21 -24.16
C ARG A 34 -6.48 -7.16 -23.61
N ILE A 35 -5.38 -7.36 -24.34
CA ILE A 35 -4.26 -8.20 -23.91
C ILE A 35 -3.67 -7.70 -22.58
N ASP A 36 -3.48 -6.39 -22.44
CA ASP A 36 -2.97 -5.79 -21.20
C ASP A 36 -3.90 -5.99 -20.01
N ARG A 37 -5.22 -5.86 -20.22
CA ARG A 37 -6.22 -6.16 -19.18
C ARG A 37 -6.15 -7.62 -18.73
N GLU A 38 -6.14 -8.56 -19.68
CA GLU A 38 -6.04 -9.99 -19.39
C GLU A 38 -4.74 -10.33 -18.64
N ASN A 39 -3.62 -9.73 -19.05
CA ASN A 39 -2.33 -9.91 -18.38
C ASN A 39 -2.34 -9.36 -16.95
N ALA A 40 -2.95 -8.19 -16.73
CA ALA A 40 -3.13 -7.62 -15.39
C ALA A 40 -4.00 -8.52 -14.51
N GLU A 41 -5.10 -9.05 -15.03
CA GLU A 41 -5.97 -9.99 -14.33
C GLU A 41 -5.26 -11.30 -13.97
N ARG A 42 -4.53 -11.89 -14.91
CA ARG A 42 -3.74 -13.11 -14.68
C ARG A 42 -2.70 -12.92 -13.57
N ARG A 43 -2.02 -11.76 -13.55
CA ARG A 43 -1.07 -11.40 -12.48
C ARG A 43 -1.78 -11.30 -11.12
N ARG A 44 -2.92 -10.61 -11.04
CA ARG A 44 -3.70 -10.49 -9.80
C ARG A 44 -4.19 -11.85 -9.29
N GLN A 45 -4.71 -12.69 -10.18
CA GLN A 45 -5.17 -14.03 -9.82
C GLN A 45 -4.02 -14.89 -9.28
N SER A 46 -2.86 -14.84 -9.91
CA SER A 46 -1.67 -15.59 -9.48
C SER A 46 -1.14 -15.07 -8.14
N GLN A 47 -1.10 -13.74 -7.97
CA GLN A 47 -0.70 -13.13 -6.70
C GLN A 47 -1.66 -13.53 -5.57
N ARG A 48 -2.97 -13.53 -5.81
CA ARG A 48 -3.97 -13.99 -4.83
C ARG A 48 -3.73 -15.44 -4.42
N LYS A 49 -3.53 -16.34 -5.39
CA LYS A 49 -3.23 -17.77 -5.12
C LYS A 49 -1.93 -17.92 -4.32
N GLY A 50 -0.90 -17.15 -4.67
CA GLY A 50 0.38 -17.14 -3.94
C GLY A 50 0.22 -16.65 -2.50
N ILE A 51 -0.55 -15.57 -2.29
CA ILE A 51 -0.85 -15.04 -0.96
C ILE A 51 -1.62 -16.08 -0.14
N GLU A 52 -2.64 -16.70 -0.71
CA GLU A 52 -3.43 -17.73 -0.03
C GLU A 52 -2.58 -18.95 0.36
N ALA A 53 -1.70 -19.40 -0.53
CA ALA A 53 -0.79 -20.51 -0.28
C ALA A 53 0.18 -20.20 0.88
N ALA A 54 0.77 -19.00 0.90
CA ALA A 54 1.70 -18.63 1.97
C ALA A 54 0.98 -18.26 3.28
N GLN A 55 -0.27 -17.76 3.24
CA GLN A 55 -1.12 -17.69 4.44
C GLN A 55 -1.38 -19.07 5.04
N LYS A 56 -1.72 -20.07 4.20
CA LYS A 56 -1.89 -21.48 4.62
C LYS A 56 -0.60 -22.07 5.20
N ALA A 57 0.55 -21.68 4.64
CA ALA A 57 1.87 -22.06 5.16
C ALA A 57 2.29 -21.28 6.43
N GLY A 58 1.48 -20.34 6.92
CA GLY A 58 1.76 -19.57 8.13
C GLY A 58 2.75 -18.41 7.95
N VAL A 59 3.03 -17.99 6.71
CA VAL A 59 3.91 -16.85 6.44
C VAL A 59 3.26 -15.56 6.96
N HIS A 60 3.97 -14.83 7.82
CA HIS A 60 3.49 -13.56 8.35
C HIS A 60 3.74 -12.43 7.34
N TYR A 61 2.67 -11.82 6.85
CA TYR A 61 2.74 -10.70 5.91
C TYR A 61 2.87 -9.36 6.63
N GLY A 62 3.54 -8.43 5.97
CA GLY A 62 3.68 -7.04 6.42
C GLY A 62 5.01 -6.77 7.11
N ARG A 63 5.14 -5.52 7.59
CA ARG A 63 6.34 -5.12 8.34
C ARG A 63 6.40 -5.90 9.66
N PRO A 64 7.55 -6.50 10.03
CA PRO A 64 7.69 -7.12 11.34
C PRO A 64 7.32 -6.10 12.42
N LYS A 65 6.59 -6.55 13.44
CA LYS A 65 6.30 -5.69 14.59
C LYS A 65 7.63 -5.36 15.24
N SER A 66 7.92 -4.07 15.40
CA SER A 66 9.06 -3.64 16.21
C SER A 66 8.92 -4.28 17.58
N ASP A 67 9.99 -4.92 18.05
CA ASP A 67 10.04 -5.49 19.38
C ASP A 67 9.61 -4.43 20.39
N LEU A 68 8.75 -4.84 21.32
CA LEU A 68 8.38 -4.00 22.46
C LEU A 68 9.69 -3.60 23.14
N LEU A 69 10.01 -2.30 23.12
CA LEU A 69 11.16 -1.75 23.83
C LEU A 69 11.12 -2.28 25.26
N ALA A 70 12.25 -2.80 25.75
CA ALA A 70 12.36 -3.48 27.05
C ALA A 70 11.76 -2.68 28.23
N ASP A 71 11.65 -1.35 28.08
CA ASP A 71 11.16 -0.43 29.11
C ASP A 71 9.68 -0.01 28.94
N TRP A 72 8.94 -0.60 28.01
CA TRP A 72 7.55 -0.21 27.72
C TRP A 72 6.66 -0.23 28.96
N ASP A 73 6.73 -1.30 29.76
CA ASP A 73 5.88 -1.47 30.94
C ASP A 73 6.14 -0.39 32.00
N VAL A 74 7.42 -0.07 32.24
CA VAL A 74 7.82 0.93 33.24
C VAL A 74 7.34 2.31 32.81
N VAL A 75 7.66 2.73 31.58
CA VAL A 75 7.28 4.05 31.06
C VAL A 75 5.75 4.18 30.95
N TYR A 76 5.04 3.11 30.60
CA TYR A 76 3.58 3.10 30.55
C TYR A 76 2.94 3.32 31.92
N GLN A 77 3.48 2.69 32.99
CA GLN A 77 2.96 2.89 34.35
C GLN A 77 3.19 4.32 34.84
N GLN A 78 4.39 4.87 34.64
CA GLN A 78 4.70 6.27 34.97
C GLN A 78 3.74 7.24 34.27
N TRP A 79 3.49 7.01 32.97
CA TRP A 79 2.55 7.83 32.21
C TRP A 79 1.09 7.66 32.68
N LYS A 80 0.67 6.43 33.01
CA LYS A 80 -0.69 6.14 33.51
C LYS A 80 -0.94 6.79 34.87
N GLN A 81 0.08 6.84 35.74
CA GLN A 81 0.06 7.51 37.04
C GLN A 81 0.19 9.04 36.92
N ARG A 82 0.30 9.57 35.69
CA ARG A 82 0.48 10.99 35.37
C ARG A 82 1.80 11.59 35.90
N GLU A 83 2.80 10.77 36.16
CA GLU A 83 4.13 11.19 36.63
C GLU A 83 4.97 11.81 35.51
N ILE A 84 4.74 11.38 34.27
CA ILE A 84 5.40 11.91 33.06
C ILE A 84 4.36 12.27 32.00
N THR A 85 4.70 13.20 31.10
CA THR A 85 3.80 13.55 30.00
C THR A 85 3.88 12.54 28.87
N ALA A 86 2.87 12.54 27.98
CA ALA A 86 2.91 11.72 26.77
C ALA A 86 4.09 12.08 25.84
N ALA A 87 4.59 13.32 25.89
CA ALA A 87 5.77 13.74 25.14
C ALA A 87 7.05 13.13 25.72
N ASP A 88 7.17 13.13 27.04
CA ASP A 88 8.33 12.58 27.74
C ASP A 88 8.37 11.06 27.63
N ALA A 89 7.22 10.40 27.75
CA ALA A 89 7.10 8.96 27.55
C ALA A 89 7.52 8.55 26.13
N ALA A 90 7.04 9.28 25.10
CA ALA A 90 7.41 9.05 23.72
C ALA A 90 8.92 9.25 23.48
N LYS A 91 9.51 10.28 24.08
CA LYS A 91 10.95 10.56 24.02
C LYS A 91 11.79 9.47 24.71
N LYS A 92 11.41 9.06 25.92
CA LYS A 92 12.09 7.97 26.67
C LYS A 92 12.09 6.65 25.90
N LEU A 93 10.99 6.35 25.21
CA LEU A 93 10.85 5.15 24.40
C LEU A 93 11.40 5.32 22.97
N GLY A 94 11.84 6.50 22.55
CA GLY A 94 12.29 6.73 21.17
C GLY A 94 11.21 6.49 20.10
N ILE A 95 9.92 6.63 20.45
CA ILE A 95 8.79 6.40 19.54
C ILE A 95 8.00 7.69 19.31
N SER A 96 7.20 7.73 18.25
CA SER A 96 6.24 8.82 18.05
C SER A 96 5.09 8.75 19.06
N LYS A 97 4.52 9.92 19.42
CA LYS A 97 3.29 9.98 20.25
C LYS A 97 2.15 9.13 19.68
N ALA A 98 2.01 9.07 18.36
CA ALA A 98 1.01 8.24 17.70
C ALA A 98 1.24 6.74 17.99
N THR A 99 2.50 6.29 18.02
CA THR A 99 2.86 4.91 18.37
C THR A 99 2.56 4.62 19.85
N LEU A 100 2.87 5.56 20.74
CA LEU A 100 2.54 5.48 22.17
C LEU A 100 1.04 5.25 22.39
N TYR A 101 0.17 6.08 21.79
CA TYR A 101 -1.28 5.93 21.93
C TYR A 101 -1.81 4.62 21.31
N ARG A 102 -1.28 4.21 20.15
CA ARG A 102 -1.65 2.94 19.51
C ARG A 102 -1.34 1.74 20.39
N MET A 103 -0.16 1.71 21.01
CA MET A 103 0.26 0.64 21.91
C MET A 103 -0.55 0.64 23.21
N ALA A 104 -0.85 1.82 23.77
CA ALA A 104 -1.70 1.96 24.95
C ALA A 104 -3.13 1.42 24.71
N LYS A 105 -3.74 1.77 23.57
CA LYS A 105 -5.07 1.26 23.17
C LYS A 105 -5.05 -0.26 22.97
N ALA A 106 -4.02 -0.79 22.32
CA ALA A 106 -3.89 -2.24 22.12
C ALA A 106 -3.82 -3.01 23.45
N ARG A 107 -3.21 -2.43 24.49
CA ARG A 107 -3.16 -3.02 25.84
C ARG A 107 -4.51 -3.00 26.54
N THR A 108 -5.22 -1.86 26.54
CA THR A 108 -6.54 -1.76 27.19
C THR A 108 -7.57 -2.69 26.54
N GLU A 109 -7.51 -2.84 25.22
CA GLU A 109 -8.42 -3.70 24.47
C GLU A 109 -8.13 -5.21 24.66
N LYS A 110 -6.87 -5.58 24.91
CA LYS A 110 -6.51 -6.93 25.36
C LYS A 110 -7.06 -7.24 26.74
N VAL A 111 -6.90 -6.32 27.71
CA VAL A 111 -7.39 -6.49 29.09
C VAL A 111 -8.92 -6.58 29.12
N ARG A 112 -9.63 -5.88 28.23
CA ARG A 112 -11.11 -5.92 28.15
C ARG A 112 -11.67 -7.23 27.57
N LYS A 113 -10.87 -8.00 26.83
CA LYS A 113 -11.27 -9.25 26.17
C LYS A 113 -10.86 -10.51 26.96
N LEU A 114 -10.17 -10.32 28.08
CA LEU A 114 -9.87 -11.33 29.10
C LEU A 114 -10.92 -11.25 30.20
#